data_AF-A0A5S3PLT8-F1
#
_entry.id   AF-A0A5S3PLT8-F1
#
_cell.length_a   1.000
_cell.length_b   1.000
_cell.length_c   1.000
_cell.angle_alpha   90.00
_cell.angle_beta   90.00
_cell.angle_gamma   90.00
#
_symmetry.space_group_name_H-M   'P 1'
#
loop_
_entity.id
_entity.type
_entity.pdbx_description
1 polymer ?
#
loop_
_entity_poly.entity_id
_entity_poly.type
_entity_poly.pdbx_seq_one_letter_code
_entity_poly.pdbx_strand_id
1 'polypeptide(L)'
;MQDIHPIYHNSFGVAFQWKRNKVKDIMKVQIVFRDTGLLLSKEELTQFSKNIQYTKDNNSLCKDCVNNDSCKALLIDSPAPQITFAVNVKELNGIQDLVEGTLFQMNLDNYLGGICKSD
;
A
#
# COMPACT_ATOMS: atom_id res chain seq x y z
N MET A 1 3.43 -12.59 16.18
CA MET A 1 2.78 -11.28 16.39
C MET A 1 3.53 -10.33 17.32
N GLN A 2 4.46 -10.78 18.18
CA GLN A 2 5.15 -9.87 19.11
C GLN A 2 6.23 -8.98 18.45
N ASP A 3 6.73 -9.33 17.27
CA ASP A 3 7.86 -8.65 16.61
C ASP A 3 7.44 -7.57 15.58
N ILE A 4 6.16 -7.24 15.49
CA ILE A 4 5.65 -6.21 14.56
C ILE A 4 4.98 -5.07 15.31
N HIS A 5 5.08 -3.87 14.77
CA HIS A 5 4.31 -2.69 15.12
C HIS A 5 3.28 -2.46 14.00
N PRO A 6 2.01 -2.85 14.21
CA PRO A 6 0.95 -2.63 13.22
C PRO A 6 0.75 -1.14 12.98
N ILE A 7 0.54 -0.75 11.72
CA ILE A 7 0.25 0.63 11.31
C ILE A 7 -1.22 0.75 10.89
N TYR A 8 -1.62 -0.06 9.90
CA TYR A 8 -2.97 -0.01 9.34
C TYR A 8 -3.34 -1.38 8.79
N HIS A 9 -4.63 -1.68 8.75
CA HIS A 9 -5.15 -2.88 8.09
C HIS A 9 -6.53 -2.59 7.51
N ASN A 10 -6.91 -3.37 6.52
CA ASN A 10 -8.29 -3.45 6.04
C ASN A 10 -8.62 -4.91 5.69
N SER A 11 -9.76 -5.15 5.05
CA SER A 11 -10.15 -6.50 4.62
C SER A 11 -9.25 -7.09 3.54
N PHE A 12 -8.37 -6.30 2.92
CA PHE A 12 -7.51 -6.71 1.79
C PHE A 12 -6.06 -6.99 2.20
N GLY A 13 -5.58 -6.37 3.27
CA GLY A 13 -4.22 -6.57 3.73
C GLY A 13 -3.87 -5.84 5.02
N VAL A 14 -2.59 -5.86 5.34
CA VAL A 14 -2.01 -5.28 6.56
C VAL A 14 -0.70 -4.56 6.26
N ALA A 15 -0.47 -3.45 6.94
CA ALA A 15 0.76 -2.70 6.94
C ALA A 15 1.35 -2.64 8.36
N PHE A 16 2.64 -2.91 8.47
CA PHE A 16 3.33 -2.90 9.75
C PHE A 16 4.81 -2.59 9.60
N GLN A 17 5.45 -2.18 10.70
CA GLN A 17 6.89 -2.08 10.83
C GLN A 17 7.42 -3.24 11.67
N TRP A 18 8.61 -3.73 11.34
CA TRP A 18 9.30 -4.73 12.16
C TRP A 18 9.97 -4.06 13.36
N LYS A 19 9.78 -4.60 14.56
CA LYS A 19 10.40 -4.06 15.79
C LYS A 19 11.91 -4.30 15.86
N ARG A 20 12.38 -5.40 15.27
CA ARG A 20 13.77 -5.86 15.33
C ARG A 20 14.45 -5.71 13.96
N ASN A 21 14.61 -4.47 13.52
CA ASN A 21 15.21 -4.20 12.22
C ASN A 21 16.73 -4.06 12.30
N LYS A 22 17.41 -4.63 11.30
CA LYS A 22 18.80 -4.25 10.99
C LYS A 22 18.79 -2.77 10.58
N VAL A 23 19.91 -2.05 10.72
CA VAL A 23 19.99 -0.60 10.46
C VAL A 23 19.39 -0.19 9.10
N LYS A 24 19.50 -1.06 8.09
CA LYS A 24 18.97 -0.88 6.73
C LYS A 24 17.44 -0.96 6.56
N ASP A 25 16.74 -1.50 7.55
CA ASP A 25 15.28 -1.68 7.55
C ASP A 25 14.59 -0.65 8.46
N ILE A 26 15.37 0.19 9.16
CA ILE A 26 14.85 1.30 9.96
C ILE A 26 14.04 2.22 9.02
N MET A 27 12.81 2.57 9.42
CA MET A 27 11.83 3.36 8.66
C MET A 27 11.16 2.70 7.44
N LYS A 28 11.40 1.41 7.17
CA LYS A 28 10.64 0.70 6.11
C LYS A 28 9.34 0.12 6.64
N VAL A 29 8.31 0.15 5.80
CA VAL A 29 7.00 -0.43 6.07
C VAL A 29 6.84 -1.71 5.26
N GLN A 30 6.45 -2.78 5.93
CA GLN A 30 6.01 -4.01 5.28
C GLN A 30 4.51 -3.88 4.99
N ILE A 31 4.16 -3.84 3.70
CA ILE A 31 2.78 -4.03 3.24
C ILE A 31 2.62 -5.47 2.80
N VAL A 32 1.53 -6.11 3.22
CA VAL A 32 1.13 -7.45 2.82
C VAL A 32 -0.31 -7.42 2.34
N PHE A 33 -0.55 -7.85 1.11
CA PHE A 33 -1.88 -8.07 0.57
C PHE A 33 -1.85 -9.30 -0.36
N ARG A 34 -2.96 -10.04 -0.41
CA ARG A 34 -2.98 -11.40 -0.99
C ARG A 34 -1.84 -12.25 -0.38
N ASP A 35 -1.00 -12.83 -1.24
CA ASP A 35 0.15 -13.66 -0.88
C ASP A 35 1.49 -12.92 -1.13
N THR A 36 1.46 -11.59 -1.27
CA THR A 36 2.66 -10.79 -1.57
C THR A 36 2.97 -9.81 -0.46
N GLY A 37 4.24 -9.76 -0.07
CA GLY A 37 4.78 -8.76 0.84
C GLY A 37 5.76 -7.83 0.12
N LEU A 38 5.55 -6.52 0.25
CA LEU A 38 6.47 -5.48 -0.21
C LEU A 38 7.05 -4.73 0.99
N LEU A 39 8.39 -4.68 1.08
CA LEU A 39 9.10 -3.90 2.09
C LEU A 39 9.53 -2.58 1.47
N LEU A 40 8.81 -1.51 1.80
CA LEU A 40 8.87 -0.23 1.11
C LEU A 40 9.38 0.89 2.03
N SER A 41 10.14 1.83 1.47
CA SER A 41 10.34 3.14 2.09
C SER A 41 9.05 3.98 2.01
N LYS A 42 9.02 5.11 2.73
CA LYS A 42 7.88 6.06 2.63
C LYS A 42 7.75 6.63 1.22
N GLU A 43 8.87 6.87 0.55
CA GLU A 43 8.92 7.38 -0.82
C GLU A 43 8.40 6.33 -1.81
N GLU A 44 8.83 5.07 -1.67
CA GLU A 44 8.34 3.95 -2.47
C GLU A 44 6.83 3.73 -2.25
N LEU A 45 6.36 3.83 -0.99
CA LEU A 45 4.95 3.73 -0.66
C LEU A 45 4.12 4.88 -1.28
N THR A 46 4.66 6.10 -1.24
CA THR A 46 4.04 7.27 -1.89
C THR A 46 3.99 7.11 -3.40
N GLN A 47 5.06 6.56 -4.01
CA GLN A 47 5.08 6.24 -5.43
C GLN A 47 4.04 5.16 -5.77
N PHE A 48 3.87 4.16 -4.90
CA PHE A 48 2.85 3.14 -5.10
C PHE A 48 1.44 3.73 -5.11
N SER A 49 1.14 4.62 -4.18
CA SER A 49 -0.14 5.36 -4.15
C SER A 49 -0.39 6.11 -5.46
N LYS A 50 0.62 6.79 -6.01
CA LYS A 50 0.52 7.47 -7.31
C LYS A 50 0.26 6.50 -8.46
N ASN A 51 0.94 5.35 -8.49
CA ASN A 51 0.75 4.34 -9.53
C ASN A 51 -0.67 3.77 -9.48
N ILE A 52 -1.19 3.48 -8.28
CA ILE A 52 -2.57 3.02 -8.06
C ILE A 52 -3.57 4.05 -8.59
N GLN A 53 -3.39 5.32 -8.24
CA GLN A 53 -4.25 6.41 -8.71
C GLN A 53 -4.20 6.57 -10.22
N TYR A 54 -2.99 6.51 -10.82
CA TYR A 54 -2.82 6.54 -12.26
C TYR A 54 -3.56 5.40 -12.96
N THR A 55 -3.44 4.16 -12.46
CA THR A 55 -4.19 3.01 -12.97
C THR A 55 -5.70 3.24 -12.84
N LYS A 56 -6.17 3.82 -11.75
CA LYS A 56 -7.60 4.11 -11.53
C LYS A 56 -8.16 5.14 -12.53
N ASP A 57 -7.39 6.20 -12.80
CA ASP A 57 -7.82 7.31 -13.64
C ASP A 57 -7.74 6.99 -15.14
N ASN A 58 -6.78 6.16 -15.55
CA ASN A 58 -6.49 5.91 -16.98
C ASN A 58 -7.06 4.60 -17.50
N ASN A 59 -7.66 3.76 -16.66
CA ASN A 59 -8.25 2.51 -17.15
C ASN A 59 -9.66 2.72 -17.69
N SER A 60 -9.80 2.49 -18.99
CA SER A 60 -11.10 2.17 -19.58
C SER A 60 -11.39 0.70 -19.29
N LEU A 61 -12.36 0.43 -18.42
CA LEU A 61 -12.88 -0.93 -18.24
C LEU A 61 -13.25 -1.50 -19.62
N CYS A 62 -13.03 -2.80 -19.82
CA CYS A 62 -13.43 -3.47 -21.06
C CYS A 62 -14.93 -3.25 -21.27
N LYS A 63 -15.29 -2.47 -22.31
CA LYS A 63 -16.68 -2.10 -22.62
C LYS A 63 -17.56 -3.34 -22.86
N ASP A 64 -16.96 -4.44 -23.27
CA ASP A 64 -17.62 -5.70 -23.63
C ASP A 64 -17.40 -6.82 -22.59
N CYS A 65 -16.87 -6.53 -21.40
CA CYS A 65 -16.62 -7.57 -20.39
C CYS A 65 -17.90 -7.92 -19.61
N VAL A 66 -18.44 -9.12 -19.85
CA VAL A 66 -19.58 -9.68 -19.12
C VAL A 66 -19.29 -9.84 -17.61
N ASN A 67 -18.02 -9.93 -17.22
CA ASN A 67 -17.55 -10.17 -15.84
C ASN A 67 -16.78 -8.99 -15.25
N ASN A 68 -17.26 -7.76 -15.46
CA ASN A 68 -16.55 -6.51 -15.12
C ASN A 68 -16.03 -6.45 -13.66
N ASP A 69 -16.76 -7.04 -12.70
CA ASP A 69 -16.39 -7.03 -11.27
C ASP A 69 -15.26 -7.99 -10.90
N SER A 70 -15.01 -9.04 -11.68
CA SER A 70 -13.97 -10.06 -11.41
C SER A 70 -12.82 -10.04 -12.41
N CYS A 71 -12.94 -9.23 -13.47
CA CYS A 71 -11.95 -9.12 -14.52
C CYS A 71 -10.65 -8.48 -13.98
N LYS A 72 -9.55 -9.25 -13.97
CA LYS A 72 -8.21 -8.77 -13.59
C LYS A 72 -7.53 -8.04 -14.75
N ALA A 73 -8.21 -7.07 -15.35
CA ALA A 73 -7.70 -6.31 -16.48
C ALA A 73 -6.79 -5.14 -16.07
N LEU A 74 -6.79 -4.76 -14.79
CA LEU A 74 -6.05 -3.59 -14.31
C LEU A 74 -4.65 -4.02 -13.91
N LEU A 75 -3.65 -3.39 -14.53
CA LEU A 75 -2.24 -3.56 -14.19
C LEU A 75 -1.78 -2.38 -13.33
N ILE A 76 -1.29 -2.67 -12.12
CA ILE A 76 -0.69 -1.69 -11.23
C ILE A 76 0.81 -1.96 -11.15
N ASP A 77 1.62 -0.97 -11.52
CA ASP A 77 3.07 -1.05 -11.32
C ASP A 77 3.41 -0.89 -9.85
N SER A 78 4.13 -1.87 -9.30
CA SER A 78 4.64 -1.77 -7.94
C SER A 78 5.89 -0.89 -7.90
N PRO A 79 6.32 -0.41 -6.71
CA PRO A 79 7.60 0.27 -6.57
C PRO A 79 8.81 -0.61 -6.90
N ALA A 80 8.64 -1.94 -6.92
CA ALA A 80 9.65 -2.86 -7.44
C ALA A 80 9.45 -3.00 -8.97
N PRO A 81 10.39 -2.51 -9.80
CA PRO A 81 10.19 -2.41 -11.25
C PRO A 81 9.91 -3.73 -11.96
N GLN A 82 10.28 -4.86 -11.35
CA GLN A 82 10.08 -6.20 -11.90
C GLN A 82 8.72 -6.81 -11.54
N ILE A 83 7.88 -6.10 -10.79
CA ILE A 83 6.61 -6.60 -10.26
C ILE A 83 5.47 -5.65 -10.65
N THR A 84 4.51 -6.18 -11.39
CA THR A 84 3.23 -5.54 -11.72
C THR A 84 2.09 -6.44 -11.23
N PHE A 85 1.05 -5.85 -10.65
CA PHE A 85 -0.10 -6.57 -10.12
C PHE A 85 -1.27 -6.53 -11.10
N ALA A 86 -1.75 -7.71 -11.50
CA ALA A 86 -3.04 -7.85 -12.18
C ALA A 86 -4.18 -7.96 -11.15
N VAL A 87 -5.09 -6.98 -11.20
CA VAL A 87 -6.16 -6.81 -10.21
C VAL A 87 -7.49 -6.47 -10.88
N ASN A 88 -8.59 -6.77 -10.21
CA ASN A 88 -9.92 -6.22 -10.53
C ASN A 88 -10.16 -4.91 -9.77
N VAL A 89 -11.29 -4.24 -10.05
CA VAL A 89 -11.65 -2.95 -9.43
C VAL A 89 -11.75 -3.03 -7.91
N LYS A 90 -12.36 -4.11 -7.37
CA LYS A 90 -12.52 -4.30 -5.93
C LYS A 90 -11.17 -4.47 -5.24
N GLU A 91 -10.28 -5.24 -5.85
CA GLU A 91 -8.91 -5.44 -5.39
C GLU A 91 -8.11 -4.13 -5.49
N LEU A 92 -8.22 -3.36 -6.58
CA LEU A 92 -7.59 -2.05 -6.72
C LEU A 92 -8.01 -1.10 -5.58
N ASN A 93 -9.30 -1.00 -5.28
CA ASN A 93 -9.80 -0.16 -4.19
C ASN A 93 -9.30 -0.64 -2.83
N GLY A 94 -9.23 -1.95 -2.60
CA GLY A 94 -8.69 -2.52 -1.36
C GLY A 94 -7.19 -2.23 -1.17
N ILE A 95 -6.41 -2.27 -2.24
CA ILE A 95 -4.99 -1.89 -2.23
C ILE A 95 -4.85 -0.38 -2.01
N GLN A 96 -5.67 0.44 -2.67
CA GLN A 96 -5.67 1.89 -2.51
C GLN A 96 -5.90 2.28 -1.05
N ASP A 97 -6.98 1.77 -0.44
CA ASP A 97 -7.32 2.04 0.95
C ASP A 97 -6.21 1.58 1.91
N LEU A 98 -5.59 0.41 1.66
CA LEU A 98 -4.48 -0.09 2.45
C LEU A 98 -3.27 0.86 2.40
N VAL A 99 -2.88 1.29 1.19
CA VAL A 99 -1.71 2.15 0.96
C VAL A 99 -1.94 3.56 1.51
N GLU A 100 -3.09 4.16 1.21
CA GLU A 100 -3.44 5.50 1.66
C GLU A 100 -3.67 5.56 3.17
N GLY A 101 -4.37 4.59 3.75
CA GLY A 101 -4.56 4.48 5.20
C GLY A 101 -3.23 4.34 5.95
N THR A 102 -2.29 3.57 5.37
CA THR A 102 -0.92 3.47 5.92
C THR A 102 -0.19 4.81 5.88
N LEU A 103 -0.21 5.51 4.73
CA LEU A 103 0.42 6.82 4.59
C LEU A 103 -0.19 7.85 5.55
N PHE A 104 -1.53 7.84 5.69
CA PHE A 104 -2.25 8.71 6.61
C PHE A 104 -1.80 8.49 8.06
N GLN A 105 -1.78 7.23 8.53
CA GLN A 105 -1.38 6.92 9.90
C GLN A 105 0.07 7.36 10.17
N MET A 106 0.99 7.05 9.25
CA MET A 106 2.38 7.50 9.37
C MET A 106 2.51 9.02 9.42
N ASN A 107 1.73 9.75 8.62
CA ASN A 107 1.75 11.21 8.61
C ASN A 107 1.18 11.79 9.91
N LEU A 108 0.10 11.20 10.43
CA LEU A 108 -0.50 11.57 11.70
C LEU A 108 0.47 11.36 12.87
N ASP A 109 1.13 10.21 12.94
CA ASP A 109 2.10 9.90 13.99
C ASP A 109 3.29 10.87 13.97
N ASN A 110 3.79 11.20 12.77
CA ASN A 110 4.84 12.20 12.60
C ASN A 110 4.39 13.61 13.04
N TYR A 111 3.16 13.99 12.71
CA TYR A 111 2.59 15.28 13.10
C TYR A 111 2.46 15.40 14.63
N LEU A 112 1.84 14.39 15.27
CA LEU A 112 1.66 14.35 16.72
C LEU A 112 3.01 14.30 17.47
N GLY A 113 3.97 13.50 16.96
CA GLY A 113 5.32 13.43 17.51
C GLY A 113 6.10 14.74 17.41
N GLY A 114 5.77 15.61 16.45
CA GLY A 114 6.32 16.97 16.36
C GLY A 114 5.74 17.91 17.41
N ILE A 115 4.45 17.77 17.72
CA ILE A 115 3.78 18.56 18.76
C ILE A 115 4.31 18.19 20.15
N CYS A 116 4.37 16.90 20.48
CA CYS A 116 4.76 16.43 21.82
C CYS A 116 6.25 16.63 22.17
N LYS A 117 7.09 17.06 21.22
CA LYS A 117 8.51 17.41 21.46
C LYS A 117 8.73 18.90 21.67
N SER A 118 7.68 19.71 21.57
CA SER A 118 7.74 21.17 21.65
C SER A 118 7.43 21.71 23.07
N ASP A 119 7.36 20.82 24.07
CA ASP A 119 7.27 21.10 25.51
C ASP A 119 8.55 20.63 26.23
#